data_AF-A0A667HFX1-F1
#
_entry.id   AF-A0A667HFX1-F1
#
_cell.length_a   1.000
_cell.length_b   1.000
_cell.length_c   1.000
_cell.angle_alpha   90.00
_cell.angle_beta   90.00
_cell.angle_gamma   90.00
#
_symmetry.space_group_name_H-M   'P 1'
#
loop_
_entity.id
_entity.type
_entity.pdbx_description
1 polymer ?
#
loop_
_entity_poly.entity_id
_entity_poly.type
_entity_poly.pdbx_seq_one_letter_code
_entity_poly.pdbx_strand_id
1 'polypeptide(L)'
;MKEDCPPSSHVPISDSKSILKSELLSLLKTYNCYHEGRSFQLRHREEEGALIIEGLLNIAWGLRRPIRLQIQDDRERVHLSAASWTPGQPSCHLKEPLLQEGRVAAQEPNAQTAPSTESSRDSSEPVEEDEETPQLMRTKSDAACVIQRRPRSRTPGEAQRIRRHRFSINGHFYNHKTSVFTPAYGSVTNVRVNSTMTTLHVLTLLLNKFRVENGPSEFALYIVHESGERTKLKDCEYPLISRILHGPCEKIARMFLMEADLGEEVPHDVAQYIKFEMPVLDSFVEKLKEEEEREIIKLTMKFQALRLTMLQRLEQLVEAE
;
A
#
# COMPACT_ATOMS: atom_id res chain seq x y z
N MET A 1 37.68 -31.46 -2.74
CA MET A 1 37.95 -30.30 -3.64
C MET A 1 36.75 -29.38 -3.49
N LYS A 2 36.95 -28.08 -3.26
CA LYS A 2 35.86 -27.10 -3.40
C LYS A 2 35.78 -26.75 -4.88
N GLU A 3 34.60 -26.88 -5.48
CA GLU A 3 34.36 -26.26 -6.78
C GLU A 3 34.12 -24.78 -6.53
N ASP A 4 35.10 -23.95 -6.86
CA ASP A 4 34.91 -22.51 -6.96
C ASP A 4 34.09 -22.25 -8.22
N CYS A 5 32.77 -22.20 -8.07
CA CYS A 5 31.87 -21.73 -9.12
C CYS A 5 32.35 -20.34 -9.60
N PRO A 6 32.48 -20.09 -10.92
CA PRO A 6 32.87 -18.78 -11.40
C PRO A 6 31.83 -17.73 -10.97
N PRO A 7 32.25 -16.53 -10.52
CA PRO A 7 31.31 -15.50 -10.09
C PRO A 7 30.37 -15.15 -11.24
N SER A 8 29.06 -15.18 -10.99
CA SER A 8 28.09 -14.95 -12.06
C SER A 8 28.24 -13.53 -12.59
N SER A 9 28.58 -13.41 -13.88
CA SER A 9 28.70 -12.11 -14.56
C SER A 9 27.36 -11.38 -14.68
N HIS A 10 26.26 -12.07 -14.44
CA HIS A 10 24.89 -11.56 -14.44
C HIS A 10 24.27 -11.56 -13.05
N VAL A 11 23.39 -10.58 -12.82
CA VAL A 11 22.54 -10.44 -11.64
C VAL A 11 21.07 -10.52 -12.11
N PRO A 12 20.20 -11.32 -11.47
CA PRO A 12 18.81 -11.43 -11.89
C PRO A 12 18.02 -10.15 -11.57
N ILE A 13 17.11 -9.77 -12.46
CA ILE A 13 16.07 -8.74 -12.24
C ILE A 13 14.72 -9.40 -12.01
N SER A 14 14.47 -10.52 -12.71
CA SER A 14 13.32 -11.41 -12.59
C SER A 14 13.72 -12.80 -13.07
N ASP A 15 12.81 -13.79 -12.98
CA ASP A 15 13.04 -15.16 -13.46
C ASP A 15 13.46 -15.25 -14.95
N SER A 16 13.13 -14.23 -15.76
CA SER A 16 13.41 -14.20 -17.21
C SER A 16 14.32 -13.07 -17.66
N LYS A 17 14.79 -12.19 -16.75
CA LYS A 17 15.61 -11.02 -17.09
C LYS A 17 16.81 -10.93 -16.15
N SER A 18 17.99 -10.66 -16.70
CA SER A 18 19.21 -10.40 -15.93
C SER A 18 19.97 -9.20 -16.52
N ILE A 19 20.83 -8.60 -15.70
CA ILE A 19 21.71 -7.48 -16.05
C ILE A 19 23.17 -7.83 -15.78
N LEU A 20 24.09 -7.29 -16.55
CA LEU A 20 25.52 -7.47 -16.31
C LEU A 20 25.93 -6.83 -14.97
N LYS A 21 26.75 -7.53 -14.19
CA LYS A 21 27.28 -7.05 -12.90
C LYS A 21 27.98 -5.70 -13.04
N SER A 22 28.72 -5.47 -14.13
CA SER A 22 29.38 -4.20 -14.45
C SER A 22 28.40 -3.06 -14.73
N GLU A 23 27.31 -3.34 -15.43
CA GLU A 23 26.26 -2.38 -15.76
C GLU A 23 25.47 -1.98 -14.51
N LEU A 24 25.04 -2.95 -13.69
CA LEU A 24 24.37 -2.69 -12.42
C LEU A 24 25.27 -1.90 -11.45
N LEU A 25 26.57 -2.19 -11.39
CA LEU A 25 27.53 -1.40 -10.62
C LEU A 25 27.73 0.02 -11.16
N SER A 26 27.58 0.23 -12.48
CA SER A 26 27.59 1.56 -13.09
C SER A 26 26.35 2.37 -12.67
N LEU A 27 25.16 1.77 -12.77
CA LEU A 27 23.91 2.36 -12.32
C LEU A 27 23.93 2.65 -10.80
N LEU A 28 24.49 1.75 -9.99
CA LEU A 28 24.67 1.93 -8.55
C LEU A 28 25.57 3.13 -8.21
N LYS A 29 26.64 3.38 -8.98
CA LYS A 29 27.49 4.57 -8.81
C LYS A 29 26.69 5.85 -9.06
N THR A 30 25.94 5.91 -10.16
CA THR A 30 25.07 7.04 -10.51
C THR A 30 23.99 7.26 -9.45
N TYR A 31 23.37 6.19 -8.96
CA TYR A 31 22.39 6.20 -7.86
C TYR A 31 22.99 6.81 -6.57
N ASN A 32 24.16 6.33 -6.16
CA ASN A 32 24.83 6.78 -4.94
C ASN A 32 25.36 8.21 -5.02
N CYS A 33 25.68 8.70 -6.23
CA CYS A 33 26.08 10.08 -6.47
C CYS A 33 24.91 11.06 -6.20
N TYR A 34 23.68 10.72 -6.62
CA TYR A 34 22.49 11.52 -6.30
C TYR A 34 22.19 11.58 -4.79
N HIS A 35 22.53 10.51 -4.06
CA HIS A 35 22.37 10.41 -2.60
C HIS A 35 23.64 10.77 -1.81
N GLU A 36 24.63 11.43 -2.43
CA GLU A 36 25.87 11.81 -1.75
C GLU A 36 25.58 12.68 -0.51
N GLY A 37 26.21 12.33 0.62
CA GLY A 37 25.96 12.96 1.92
C GLY A 37 24.58 12.64 2.55
N ARG A 38 23.80 11.70 2.01
CA ARG A 38 22.47 11.33 2.52
C ARG A 38 22.41 9.88 3.00
N SER A 39 21.45 9.58 3.87
CA SER A 39 21.22 8.25 4.46
C SER A 39 20.71 7.16 3.51
N PHE A 40 20.48 7.48 2.24
CA PHE A 40 19.92 6.59 1.22
C PHE A 40 20.96 6.00 0.26
N GLN A 41 22.26 6.21 0.50
CA GLN A 41 23.30 5.51 -0.26
C GLN A 41 23.22 4.00 -0.02
N LEU A 42 23.25 3.25 -1.12
CA LEU A 42 23.24 1.79 -1.12
C LEU A 42 24.68 1.27 -1.03
N ARG A 43 24.90 0.27 -0.19
CA ARG A 43 26.20 -0.41 -0.04
C ARG A 43 26.19 -1.67 -0.88
N HIS A 44 27.35 -2.09 -1.36
CA HIS A 44 27.49 -3.41 -1.99
C HIS A 44 28.62 -4.20 -1.35
N ARG A 45 28.49 -5.52 -1.36
CA ARG A 45 29.50 -6.50 -0.98
C ARG A 45 29.47 -7.67 -1.95
N GLU A 46 30.48 -8.51 -1.89
CA GLU A 46 30.52 -9.79 -2.61
C GLU A 46 30.52 -10.91 -1.58
N GLU A 47 29.53 -11.80 -1.68
CA GLU A 47 29.26 -12.86 -0.71
C GLU A 47 29.00 -14.14 -1.52
N GLU A 48 29.78 -15.19 -1.28
CA GLU A 48 29.73 -16.46 -2.03
C GLU A 48 29.85 -16.30 -3.57
N GLY A 49 30.55 -15.25 -4.03
CA GLY A 49 30.70 -14.91 -5.46
C GLY A 49 29.52 -14.15 -6.08
N ALA A 50 28.46 -13.89 -5.31
CA ALA A 50 27.30 -13.10 -5.71
C ALA A 50 27.44 -11.62 -5.30
N LEU A 51 26.95 -10.71 -6.14
CA LEU A 51 26.87 -9.28 -5.80
C LEU A 51 25.64 -9.02 -4.92
N ILE A 52 25.88 -8.65 -3.66
CA ILE A 52 24.82 -8.25 -2.72
C ILE A 52 24.84 -6.74 -2.56
N ILE A 53 23.75 -6.07 -2.95
CA ILE A 53 23.51 -4.64 -2.72
C ILE A 53 22.50 -4.52 -1.56
N GLU A 54 22.68 -3.56 -0.66
CA GLU A 54 21.82 -3.37 0.51
C GLU A 54 21.65 -1.89 0.89
N GLY A 55 20.48 -1.54 1.41
CA GLY A 55 20.20 -0.18 1.86
C GLY A 55 18.74 0.07 2.21
N LEU A 56 18.35 1.35 2.23
CA LEU A 56 16.98 1.76 2.50
C LEU A 56 16.21 1.95 1.19
N LEU A 57 15.06 1.29 1.08
CA LEU A 57 14.11 1.48 0.00
C LEU A 57 12.89 2.27 0.49
N ASN A 58 12.51 3.30 -0.25
CA ASN A 58 11.28 4.06 0.00
C ASN A 58 10.08 3.38 -0.66
N ILE A 59 9.00 3.22 0.09
CA ILE A 59 7.71 2.76 -0.39
C ILE A 59 6.64 3.74 0.10
N ALA A 60 5.91 4.32 -0.83
CA ALA A 60 4.80 5.22 -0.57
C ALA A 60 3.48 4.45 -0.38
N TRP A 61 2.61 4.93 0.51
CA TRP A 61 1.27 4.37 0.63
C TRP A 61 0.38 4.87 -0.50
N GLY A 62 -0.16 3.95 -1.30
CA GLY A 62 -1.10 4.21 -2.40
C GLY A 62 -2.50 3.66 -2.16
N LEU A 63 -2.78 3.17 -0.95
CA LEU A 63 -4.04 2.52 -0.58
C LEU A 63 -5.24 3.46 -0.72
N ARG A 64 -6.35 2.93 -1.24
CA ARG A 64 -7.65 3.64 -1.34
C ARG A 64 -8.57 3.31 -0.17
N ARG A 65 -8.51 2.08 0.35
CA ARG A 65 -9.30 1.61 1.51
C ARG A 65 -8.47 1.66 2.80
N PRO A 66 -9.11 1.91 3.97
CA PRO A 66 -8.45 1.74 5.27
C PRO A 66 -8.05 0.27 5.48
N ILE A 67 -6.90 0.04 6.12
CA ILE A 67 -6.41 -1.30 6.49
C ILE A 67 -6.52 -1.53 7.99
N ARG A 68 -6.62 -2.80 8.40
CA ARG A 68 -6.65 -3.18 9.83
C ARG A 68 -5.28 -3.60 10.32
N LEU A 69 -5.00 -3.27 11.58
CA LEU A 69 -3.81 -3.69 12.28
C LEU A 69 -4.12 -4.82 13.26
N GLN A 70 -3.25 -5.81 13.32
CA GLN A 70 -3.28 -6.87 14.32
C GLN A 70 -3.13 -6.27 15.72
N ILE A 71 -4.17 -6.42 16.54
CA ILE A 71 -4.12 -6.07 17.96
C ILE A 71 -3.30 -7.13 18.67
N GLN A 72 -2.02 -6.86 18.87
CA GLN A 72 -1.31 -7.47 19.98
C GLN A 72 -1.60 -6.59 21.20
N ASP A 73 -2.43 -7.11 22.11
CA ASP A 73 -2.78 -6.39 23.32
C ASP A 73 -1.57 -6.47 24.27
N ASP A 74 -0.70 -5.45 24.21
CA ASP A 74 0.40 -5.24 25.19
C ASP A 74 -0.14 -5.05 26.64
N ARG A 75 -1.44 -5.27 26.87
CA ARG A 75 -2.12 -5.47 28.16
C ARG A 75 -1.94 -6.87 28.75
N GLU A 76 -1.21 -7.79 28.09
CA GLU A 76 -0.38 -8.75 28.83
C GLU A 76 0.84 -8.08 29.52
N ARG A 77 0.67 -6.83 29.97
CA ARG A 77 1.23 -6.44 31.26
C ARG A 77 0.71 -7.43 32.29
N VAL A 78 1.60 -8.35 32.64
CA VAL A 78 1.60 -9.17 33.85
C VAL A 78 0.58 -8.63 34.86
N HIS A 79 -0.44 -9.42 35.18
CA HIS A 79 -1.32 -9.17 36.30
C HIS A 79 -0.54 -9.35 37.63
N LEU A 80 0.47 -8.50 37.84
CA LEU A 80 0.95 -8.15 39.17
C LEU A 80 -0.22 -7.46 39.85
N SER A 81 -0.94 -8.26 40.64
CA SER A 81 -2.13 -7.86 41.37
C SER A 81 -1.93 -6.49 42.02
N ALA A 82 -2.72 -5.50 41.58
CA ALA A 82 -2.68 -4.13 42.10
C ALA A 82 -3.37 -4.03 43.48
N ALA A 83 -3.10 -4.99 44.36
CA ALA A 83 -3.74 -5.18 45.65
C ALA A 83 -2.70 -5.51 46.74
N SER A 84 -1.72 -4.61 46.93
CA SER A 84 -0.89 -4.54 48.16
C SER A 84 0.06 -3.32 48.15
N TRP A 85 -0.49 -2.11 48.00
CA TRP A 85 0.23 -0.86 48.28
C TRP A 85 -0.55 0.00 49.28
N THR A 86 -0.44 -0.34 50.57
CA THR A 86 -0.83 0.52 51.69
C THR A 86 0.42 0.88 52.49
N PRO A 87 0.76 2.18 52.66
CA PRO A 87 1.88 2.59 53.49
C PRO A 87 1.45 2.74 54.95
N GLY A 88 2.01 1.91 55.84
CA GLY A 88 1.76 1.96 57.29
C GLY A 88 2.69 1.00 58.05
N GLN A 89 3.43 1.53 59.02
CA GLN A 89 4.60 0.87 59.64
C GLN A 89 4.24 0.20 61.01
N PRO A 90 5.18 -0.30 61.83
CA PRO A 90 5.48 -1.74 62.02
C PRO A 90 5.07 -2.34 63.38
N SER A 91 4.94 -3.67 63.50
CA SER A 91 5.37 -4.43 64.70
C SER A 91 5.27 -5.97 64.55
N CYS A 92 6.42 -6.61 64.77
CA CYS A 92 6.75 -7.91 65.39
C CYS A 92 5.70 -8.99 65.77
N HIS A 93 6.19 -10.24 65.64
CA HIS A 93 5.90 -11.49 66.41
C HIS A 93 4.77 -12.49 66.00
N LEU A 94 5.23 -13.56 65.32
CA LEU A 94 5.30 -14.95 65.83
C LEU A 94 4.08 -15.91 65.70
N LYS A 95 4.41 -17.15 65.25
CA LYS A 95 3.74 -18.46 65.41
C LYS A 95 2.62 -18.88 64.42
N GLU A 96 3.01 -19.81 63.54
CA GLU A 96 2.25 -21.02 63.14
C GLU A 96 1.85 -21.87 64.37
N PRO A 97 0.78 -22.73 64.33
CA PRO A 97 0.76 -23.90 63.44
C PRO A 97 -0.60 -24.48 62.92
N LEU A 98 -0.54 -25.05 61.70
CA LEU A 98 -0.96 -26.42 61.29
C LEU A 98 -2.43 -26.98 61.47
N LEU A 99 -3.00 -27.48 60.34
CA LEU A 99 -4.14 -28.44 60.14
C LEU A 99 -5.55 -27.98 60.61
N GLN A 100 -6.70 -28.33 59.99
CA GLN A 100 -7.12 -29.61 59.38
C GLN A 100 -8.34 -29.45 58.41
N GLU A 101 -8.75 -30.54 57.74
CA GLU A 101 -9.87 -30.65 56.78
C GLU A 101 -11.31 -30.54 57.36
N GLY A 102 -12.30 -30.26 56.51
CA GLY A 102 -13.73 -30.48 56.82
C GLY A 102 -14.70 -30.07 55.69
N ARG A 103 -15.64 -30.95 55.29
CA ARG A 103 -16.64 -30.71 54.22
C ARG A 103 -18.08 -30.55 54.77
N VAL A 104 -18.98 -30.13 53.88
CA VAL A 104 -20.43 -30.47 53.76
C VAL A 104 -21.48 -29.39 54.15
N ALA A 105 -22.03 -28.77 53.09
CA ALA A 105 -23.43 -28.45 52.78
C ALA A 105 -24.45 -27.92 53.83
N ALA A 106 -25.23 -26.89 53.44
CA ALA A 106 -26.62 -27.01 52.94
C ALA A 106 -27.52 -25.78 53.25
N GLN A 107 -28.60 -25.64 52.45
CA GLN A 107 -29.85 -24.91 52.68
C GLN A 107 -29.91 -23.37 52.51
N GLU A 108 -30.63 -22.94 51.46
CA GLU A 108 -31.54 -21.79 51.50
C GLU A 108 -32.80 -22.13 52.35
N PRO A 109 -33.68 -21.17 52.70
CA PRO A 109 -34.77 -20.82 51.76
C PRO A 109 -35.24 -19.35 51.74
N ASN A 110 -35.58 -18.87 50.54
CA ASN A 110 -36.86 -18.22 50.13
C ASN A 110 -37.59 -17.23 51.08
N ALA A 111 -37.88 -16.01 50.60
CA ALA A 111 -39.24 -15.51 50.27
C ALA A 111 -39.41 -13.98 50.29
N GLN A 112 -39.92 -13.43 49.16
CA GLN A 112 -40.97 -12.38 49.02
C GLN A 112 -40.87 -11.11 49.90
N THR A 113 -40.97 -9.88 49.36
CA THR A 113 -42.26 -9.30 48.90
C THR A 113 -42.04 -7.99 48.12
N ALA A 114 -42.85 -7.77 47.06
CA ALA A 114 -43.19 -6.46 46.47
C ALA A 114 -44.75 -6.37 46.46
N PRO A 115 -45.41 -5.19 46.43
CA PRO A 115 -45.34 -4.16 45.37
C PRO A 115 -45.24 -2.71 45.98
N SER A 116 -45.31 -1.56 45.30
CA SER A 116 -46.08 -1.14 44.11
C SER A 116 -45.50 0.13 43.43
N THR A 117 -45.66 0.19 42.10
CA THR A 117 -46.17 1.30 41.25
C THR A 117 -46.26 2.74 41.84
N GLU A 118 -45.98 3.85 41.13
CA GLU A 118 -45.71 4.11 39.70
C GLU A 118 -44.58 5.17 39.54
N SER A 119 -44.10 5.62 38.38
CA SER A 119 -44.37 5.36 36.94
C SER A 119 -43.00 5.47 36.17
N SER A 120 -42.83 5.54 34.84
CA SER A 120 -43.73 5.83 33.71
C SER A 120 -43.23 5.28 32.35
N ARG A 121 -43.93 5.66 31.28
CA ARG A 121 -43.73 5.34 29.84
C ARG A 121 -42.48 6.03 29.25
N ASP A 122 -41.60 5.39 28.48
CA ASP A 122 -41.75 4.58 27.25
C ASP A 122 -41.67 5.43 25.96
N SER A 123 -40.59 5.25 25.18
CA SER A 123 -40.56 5.16 23.71
C SER A 123 -39.13 4.92 23.21
N SER A 124 -38.99 4.04 22.21
CA SER A 124 -37.74 3.46 21.68
C SER A 124 -37.19 4.15 20.41
N GLU A 125 -35.85 4.19 20.27
CA GLU A 125 -35.07 4.15 18.99
C GLU A 125 -35.33 5.29 17.94
N PRO A 126 -34.44 5.56 16.96
CA PRO A 126 -33.34 4.73 16.46
C PRO A 126 -31.95 5.39 16.35
N VAL A 127 -31.00 4.54 15.94
CA VAL A 127 -29.67 4.88 15.42
C VAL A 127 -29.76 5.68 14.10
N GLU A 128 -28.96 6.73 13.97
CA GLU A 128 -28.70 7.42 12.69
C GLU A 128 -27.22 7.23 12.31
N GLU A 129 -26.98 6.59 11.17
CA GLU A 129 -25.69 6.54 10.49
C GLU A 129 -25.53 7.80 9.62
N ASP A 130 -24.41 8.53 9.73
CA ASP A 130 -24.15 9.71 8.89
C ASP A 130 -23.01 9.44 7.90
N GLU A 131 -23.41 9.01 6.70
CA GLU A 131 -22.58 8.77 5.51
C GLU A 131 -22.27 10.10 4.78
N GLU A 132 -21.19 10.80 5.11
CA GLU A 132 -20.72 11.93 4.29
C GLU A 132 -19.92 11.48 3.06
N THR A 133 -20.65 11.06 2.02
CA THR A 133 -20.15 10.98 0.64
C THR A 133 -20.12 12.38 -0.01
N PRO A 134 -19.13 12.69 -0.89
CA PRO A 134 -18.94 14.06 -1.37
C PRO A 134 -19.83 14.40 -2.58
N GLN A 135 -20.76 15.35 -2.41
CA GLN A 135 -21.54 15.90 -3.53
C GLN A 135 -20.86 17.11 -4.19
N LEU A 136 -20.62 16.99 -5.49
CA LEU A 136 -20.45 18.09 -6.46
C LEU A 136 -21.82 18.25 -7.18
N MET A 137 -22.29 19.37 -7.77
CA MET A 137 -21.70 20.63 -8.23
C MET A 137 -22.76 21.77 -8.10
N ARG A 138 -22.31 23.04 -8.19
CA ARG A 138 -22.74 24.06 -9.21
C ARG A 138 -23.01 25.49 -8.67
N THR A 139 -22.75 26.44 -9.57
CA THR A 139 -22.94 27.91 -9.58
C THR A 139 -24.30 28.39 -9.02
N LYS A 140 -24.45 29.59 -8.42
CA LYS A 140 -23.76 30.90 -8.61
C LYS A 140 -23.68 31.76 -7.32
N SER A 141 -22.98 32.89 -7.46
CA SER A 141 -23.16 34.19 -6.79
C SER A 141 -22.15 34.57 -5.70
N ASP A 142 -21.42 35.66 -5.96
CA ASP A 142 -20.57 36.36 -4.99
C ASP A 142 -21.41 36.97 -3.85
N ALA A 143 -21.07 36.64 -2.60
CA ALA A 143 -21.03 37.53 -1.43
C ALA A 143 -21.01 36.77 -0.08
N ALA A 144 -19.89 36.11 0.27
CA ALA A 144 -19.64 35.67 1.67
C ALA A 144 -18.17 35.31 2.01
N CYS A 145 -17.16 35.86 1.32
CA CYS A 145 -15.75 35.49 1.55
C CYS A 145 -15.08 36.18 2.76
N VAL A 146 -15.78 36.31 3.90
CA VAL A 146 -15.19 36.82 5.16
C VAL A 146 -15.77 36.13 6.41
N ILE A 147 -15.85 34.79 6.42
CA ILE A 147 -15.90 34.04 7.68
C ILE A 147 -14.74 33.03 7.71
N GLN A 148 -13.86 33.23 8.68
CA GLN A 148 -12.69 32.43 8.95
C GLN A 148 -13.07 30.94 9.04
N ARG A 149 -12.37 30.08 8.29
CA ARG A 149 -12.36 28.62 8.51
C ARG A 149 -11.72 28.31 9.87
N ARG A 150 -12.46 28.52 10.96
CA ARG A 150 -12.07 28.03 12.28
C ARG A 150 -12.22 26.51 12.29
N PRO A 151 -11.20 25.73 12.71
CA PRO A 151 -11.43 24.33 13.01
C PRO A 151 -12.46 24.26 14.14
N ARG A 152 -13.52 23.46 13.95
CA ARG A 152 -14.60 23.24 14.92
C ARG A 152 -13.98 22.95 16.28
N SER A 153 -14.15 23.84 17.25
CA SER A 153 -13.43 23.76 18.54
C SER A 153 -14.00 22.62 19.36
N ARG A 154 -13.38 21.44 19.24
CA ARG A 154 -13.71 20.25 20.03
C ARG A 154 -13.64 20.60 21.51
N THR A 155 -14.62 20.13 22.27
CA THR A 155 -14.65 20.32 23.72
C THR A 155 -13.39 19.71 24.35
N PRO A 156 -12.92 20.22 25.51
CA PRO A 156 -11.75 19.65 26.19
C PRO A 156 -11.86 18.14 26.44
N GLY A 157 -13.08 17.66 26.74
CA GLY A 157 -13.38 16.24 26.92
C GLY A 157 -13.21 15.41 25.64
N GLU A 158 -13.69 15.89 24.49
CA GLU A 158 -13.47 15.22 23.19
C GLU A 158 -12.00 15.21 22.80
N ALA A 159 -11.30 16.35 22.95
CA ALA A 159 -9.88 16.44 22.68
C ALA A 159 -9.06 15.46 23.56
N GLN A 160 -9.46 15.29 24.83
CA GLN A 160 -8.82 14.36 25.76
C GLN A 160 -9.21 12.89 25.48
N ARG A 161 -10.44 12.59 25.04
CA ARG A 161 -10.84 11.26 24.55
C ARG A 161 -10.06 10.87 23.29
N ILE A 162 -9.94 11.78 22.31
CA ILE A 162 -9.16 11.56 21.08
C ILE A 162 -7.68 11.29 21.42
N ARG A 163 -7.08 12.09 22.32
CA ARG A 163 -5.69 11.86 22.77
C ARG A 163 -5.49 10.49 23.44
N ARG A 164 -6.45 10.01 24.24
CA ARG A 164 -6.41 8.68 24.89
C ARG A 164 -6.57 7.51 23.91
N HIS A 165 -6.99 7.75 22.67
CA HIS A 165 -7.26 6.70 21.68
C HIS A 165 -6.42 6.84 20.40
N ARG A 166 -5.45 7.77 20.37
CA ARG A 166 -4.55 7.96 19.24
C ARG A 166 -3.20 7.33 19.52
N PHE A 167 -3.05 6.08 19.10
CA PHE A 167 -1.81 5.31 19.21
C PHE A 167 -0.96 5.55 17.96
N SER A 168 0.34 5.32 18.05
CA SER A 168 1.27 5.51 16.93
C SER A 168 2.17 4.30 16.71
N ILE A 169 2.20 3.79 15.47
CA ILE A 169 3.11 2.74 15.02
C ILE A 169 4.05 3.32 13.95
N ASN A 170 5.36 3.23 14.16
CA ASN A 170 6.39 3.82 13.28
C ASN A 170 6.14 5.30 12.89
N GLY A 171 5.56 6.10 13.78
CA GLY A 171 5.20 7.51 13.53
C GLY A 171 3.85 7.75 12.86
N HIS A 172 3.13 6.70 12.46
CA HIS A 172 1.79 6.78 11.89
C HIS A 172 0.71 6.59 12.96
N PHE A 173 -0.32 7.42 12.97
CA PHE A 173 -1.43 7.33 13.94
C PHE A 173 -2.52 6.36 13.49
N TYR A 174 -3.03 5.56 14.42
CA TYR A 174 -4.17 4.66 14.22
C TYR A 174 -5.12 4.69 15.44
N ASN A 175 -6.35 4.23 15.24
CA ASN A 175 -7.34 4.10 16.31
C ASN A 175 -7.25 2.71 16.92
N HIS A 176 -6.68 2.58 18.12
CA HIS A 176 -6.51 1.27 18.80
C HIS A 176 -7.83 0.55 19.17
N LYS A 177 -8.98 1.24 19.15
CA LYS A 177 -10.28 0.58 19.42
C LYS A 177 -10.82 -0.19 18.23
N THR A 178 -10.61 0.32 17.02
CA THR A 178 -11.10 -0.26 15.77
C THR A 178 -9.99 -0.90 14.95
N SER A 179 -8.73 -0.67 15.37
CA SER A 179 -7.49 -1.00 14.67
C SER A 179 -7.41 -0.56 13.22
N VAL A 180 -8.24 0.40 12.85
CA VAL A 180 -8.22 1.00 11.52
C VAL A 180 -7.02 1.94 11.43
N PHE A 181 -6.19 1.65 10.43
CA PHE A 181 -5.08 2.47 10.00
C PHE A 181 -5.32 2.95 8.57
N THR A 182 -5.37 4.27 8.42
CA THR A 182 -5.50 4.93 7.11
C THR A 182 -4.23 5.75 6.88
N PRO A 183 -3.21 5.20 6.20
CA PRO A 183 -2.03 5.97 5.84
C PRO A 183 -2.41 7.12 4.88
N ALA A 184 -1.77 8.27 5.04
CA ALA A 184 -1.98 9.37 4.10
C ALA A 184 -1.41 8.98 2.72
N TYR A 185 -2.21 9.16 1.66
CA TYR A 185 -1.79 8.85 0.29
C TYR A 185 -0.49 9.59 -0.06
N GLY A 186 0.47 8.87 -0.64
CA GLY A 186 1.78 9.39 -1.01
C GLY A 186 2.74 9.63 0.17
N SER A 187 2.34 9.38 1.43
CA SER A 187 3.28 9.37 2.56
C SER A 187 4.26 8.20 2.41
N VAL A 188 5.52 8.44 2.73
CA VAL A 188 6.63 7.52 2.44
C VAL A 188 7.09 6.83 3.71
N THR A 189 7.30 5.52 3.61
CA THR A 189 7.97 4.71 4.62
C THR A 189 9.24 4.13 4.03
N ASN A 190 10.25 3.90 4.87
CA ASN A 190 11.48 3.22 4.47
C ASN A 190 11.51 1.80 5.02
N VAL A 191 12.06 0.87 4.24
CA VAL A 191 12.36 -0.51 4.65
C VAL A 191 13.81 -0.82 4.29
N ARG A 192 14.50 -1.54 5.19
CA ARG A 192 15.87 -2.00 4.94
C ARG A 192 15.77 -3.29 4.12
N VAL A 193 16.38 -3.30 2.93
CA VAL A 193 16.29 -4.41 1.98
C VAL A 193 17.66 -4.70 1.35
N ASN A 194 17.78 -5.85 0.68
CA ASN A 194 18.93 -6.21 -0.13
C ASN A 194 18.51 -6.64 -1.56
N SER A 195 19.48 -6.90 -2.44
CA SER A 195 19.26 -7.26 -3.84
C SER A 195 18.72 -8.68 -4.07
N THR A 196 18.72 -9.54 -3.05
CA THR A 196 18.14 -10.90 -3.13
C THR A 196 16.73 -10.98 -2.55
N MET A 197 16.21 -9.89 -1.97
CA MET A 197 14.82 -9.82 -1.51
C MET A 197 13.87 -9.65 -2.70
N THR A 198 12.98 -10.62 -2.89
CA THR A 198 11.91 -10.51 -3.89
C THR A 198 10.78 -9.57 -3.43
N THR A 199 9.91 -9.16 -4.36
CA THR A 199 8.72 -8.32 -4.11
C THR A 199 7.89 -8.83 -2.93
N LEU A 200 7.60 -10.15 -2.90
CA LEU A 200 6.81 -10.76 -1.83
C LEU A 200 7.48 -10.62 -0.45
N HIS A 201 8.82 -10.78 -0.37
CA HIS A 201 9.56 -10.62 0.88
C HIS A 201 9.57 -9.17 1.36
N VAL A 202 9.79 -8.21 0.47
CA VAL A 202 9.77 -6.77 0.81
C VAL A 202 8.38 -6.33 1.25
N LEU A 203 7.33 -6.85 0.59
CA LEU A 203 5.94 -6.62 0.94
C LEU A 203 5.61 -7.17 2.33
N THR A 204 6.00 -8.42 2.61
CA THR A 204 5.83 -9.04 3.93
C THR A 204 6.58 -8.28 5.03
N LEU A 205 7.81 -7.82 4.78
CA LEU A 205 8.54 -6.96 5.73
C LEU A 205 7.79 -5.66 6.04
N LEU A 206 7.21 -5.01 5.03
CA LEU A 206 6.46 -3.78 5.20
C LEU A 206 5.16 -4.01 6.00
N LEU A 207 4.38 -5.03 5.65
CA LEU A 207 3.14 -5.37 6.36
C LEU A 207 3.42 -5.76 7.82
N ASN A 208 4.45 -6.57 8.07
CA ASN A 208 4.88 -6.94 9.43
C ASN A 208 5.37 -5.73 10.23
N LYS A 209 6.15 -4.82 9.62
CA LYS A 209 6.59 -3.58 10.26
C LYS A 209 5.40 -2.75 10.77
N PHE A 210 4.29 -2.74 10.04
CA PHE A 210 3.07 -2.03 10.40
C PHE A 210 2.01 -2.89 11.12
N ARG A 211 2.30 -4.18 11.39
CA ARG A 211 1.36 -5.16 11.96
C ARG A 211 0.02 -5.22 11.21
N VAL A 212 0.03 -5.25 9.88
CA VAL A 212 -1.22 -5.36 9.09
C VAL A 212 -1.84 -6.75 9.29
N GLU A 213 -3.17 -6.81 9.46
CA GLU A 213 -3.92 -8.07 9.66
C GLU A 213 -3.98 -8.91 8.38
N ASN A 214 -4.13 -8.24 7.23
CA ASN A 214 -4.33 -8.84 5.92
C ASN A 214 -3.03 -9.37 5.31
N GLY A 215 -3.13 -10.45 4.54
CA GLY A 215 -1.98 -11.11 3.92
C GLY A 215 -1.36 -10.33 2.74
N PRO A 216 -0.11 -10.64 2.35
CA PRO A 216 0.55 -9.95 1.24
C PRO A 216 -0.16 -10.12 -0.11
N SER A 217 -0.98 -11.15 -0.29
CA SER A 217 -1.76 -11.38 -1.51
C SER A 217 -2.81 -10.30 -1.82
N GLU A 218 -3.25 -9.53 -0.83
CA GLU A 218 -4.21 -8.43 -1.02
C GLU A 218 -3.56 -7.13 -1.51
N PHE A 219 -2.22 -7.10 -1.54
CA PHE A 219 -1.44 -5.92 -1.87
C PHE A 219 -0.45 -6.22 -2.99
N ALA A 220 -0.01 -5.19 -3.69
CA ALA A 220 1.10 -5.29 -4.62
C ALA A 220 1.95 -4.01 -4.61
N LEU A 221 3.21 -4.16 -5.00
CA LEU A 221 4.10 -3.02 -5.24
C LEU A 221 3.97 -2.59 -6.69
N TYR A 222 3.74 -1.29 -6.90
CA TYR A 222 3.69 -0.65 -8.21
C TYR A 222 4.79 0.39 -8.33
N ILE A 223 5.39 0.52 -9.52
CA ILE A 223 6.24 1.65 -9.87
C ILE A 223 5.36 2.64 -10.65
N VAL A 224 5.29 3.88 -10.16
CA VAL A 224 4.54 4.98 -10.78
C VAL A 224 5.53 6.03 -11.26
N HIS A 225 5.48 6.36 -12.56
CA HIS A 225 6.30 7.39 -13.19
C HIS A 225 5.58 8.75 -13.28
N GLU A 226 6.34 9.83 -13.43
CA GLU A 226 5.82 11.19 -13.72
C GLU A 226 5.10 11.30 -15.08
N SER A 227 5.41 10.39 -16.02
CA SER A 227 4.68 10.22 -17.27
C SER A 227 3.19 9.91 -17.04
N GLY A 228 2.88 9.18 -15.96
CA GLY A 228 1.60 8.55 -15.68
C GLY A 228 1.64 7.02 -15.78
N GLU A 229 2.74 6.46 -16.28
CA GLU A 229 2.95 5.01 -16.40
C GLU A 229 2.93 4.35 -15.01
N ARG A 230 2.21 3.23 -14.91
CA ARG A 230 2.11 2.43 -13.69
C ARG A 230 2.34 0.97 -14.03
N THR A 231 3.44 0.41 -13.56
CA THR A 231 3.79 -1.00 -13.75
C THR A 231 3.71 -1.75 -12.42
N LYS A 232 3.11 -2.94 -12.43
CA LYS A 232 3.07 -3.83 -11.27
C LYS A 232 4.39 -4.59 -11.19
N LEU A 233 5.01 -4.65 -10.01
CA LEU A 233 6.12 -5.56 -9.78
C LEU A 233 5.58 -6.97 -9.53
N LYS A 234 6.22 -7.95 -10.17
CA LYS A 234 5.90 -9.36 -10.00
C LYS A 234 6.50 -9.91 -8.71
N ASP A 235 5.92 -10.97 -8.17
CA ASP A 235 6.33 -11.56 -6.89
C ASP A 235 7.79 -12.04 -6.87
N CYS A 236 8.32 -12.46 -8.03
CA CYS A 236 9.69 -12.91 -8.25
C CYS A 236 10.68 -11.81 -8.66
N GLU A 237 10.24 -10.56 -8.85
CA GLU A 237 11.12 -9.44 -9.14
C GLU A 237 11.82 -8.93 -7.87
N TYR A 238 12.91 -8.18 -8.02
CA TYR A 238 13.72 -7.68 -6.91
C TYR A 238 13.57 -6.15 -6.75
N PRO A 239 12.73 -5.64 -5.81
CA PRO A 239 12.40 -4.22 -5.71
C PRO A 239 13.59 -3.27 -5.59
N LEU A 240 14.67 -3.68 -4.92
CA LEU A 240 15.87 -2.85 -4.81
C LEU A 240 16.60 -2.73 -6.15
N ILE A 241 16.64 -3.79 -6.95
CA ILE A 241 17.25 -3.77 -8.29
C ILE A 241 16.38 -2.92 -9.21
N SER A 242 15.06 -3.12 -9.21
CA SER A 242 14.12 -2.26 -9.95
C SER A 242 14.30 -0.78 -9.57
N ARG A 243 14.43 -0.43 -8.29
CA ARG A 243 14.71 0.95 -7.86
C ARG A 243 16.00 1.52 -8.45
N ILE A 244 17.07 0.72 -8.60
CA ILE A 244 18.33 1.15 -9.22
C ILE A 244 18.14 1.38 -10.73
N LEU A 245 17.44 0.48 -11.42
CA LEU A 245 17.13 0.60 -12.86
C LEU A 245 16.28 1.85 -13.17
N HIS A 246 15.27 2.13 -12.34
CA HIS A 246 14.43 3.33 -12.44
C HIS A 246 15.09 4.59 -11.80
N GLY A 247 16.38 4.52 -11.43
CA GLY A 247 17.16 5.63 -10.89
C GLY A 247 16.77 6.11 -9.48
N PRO A 248 17.47 7.12 -8.92
CA PRO A 248 17.31 7.55 -7.52
C PRO A 248 16.23 8.63 -7.27
N CYS A 249 15.67 9.23 -8.32
CA CYS A 249 14.81 10.41 -8.17
C CYS A 249 13.34 10.04 -7.92
N GLU A 250 12.87 10.24 -6.68
CA GLU A 250 11.46 10.09 -6.26
C GLU A 250 10.49 11.07 -6.93
N LYS A 251 10.94 11.96 -7.81
CA LYS A 251 10.04 12.74 -8.68
C LYS A 251 9.70 11.97 -9.96
N ILE A 252 10.70 11.31 -10.55
CA ILE A 252 10.60 10.66 -11.86
C ILE A 252 9.88 9.32 -11.77
N ALA A 253 10.24 8.50 -10.77
CA ALA A 253 9.62 7.21 -10.51
C ALA A 253 9.55 6.96 -9.01
N ARG A 254 8.43 6.44 -8.52
CA ARG A 254 8.15 6.16 -7.10
C ARG A 254 7.58 4.77 -6.94
N MET A 255 7.93 4.09 -5.86
CA MET A 255 7.35 2.79 -5.51
C MET A 255 6.18 2.99 -4.56
N PHE A 256 5.04 2.37 -4.87
CA PHE A 256 3.79 2.46 -4.11
C PHE A 256 3.31 1.09 -3.67
N LEU A 257 2.80 1.01 -2.44
CA LEU A 257 1.95 -0.10 -1.99
C LEU A 257 0.49 0.23 -2.32
N MET A 258 -0.17 -0.62 -3.12
CA MET A 258 -1.58 -0.48 -3.50
C MET A 258 -2.31 -1.81 -3.30
N GLU A 259 -3.64 -1.80 -3.24
CA GLU A 259 -4.44 -3.02 -3.22
C GLU A 259 -4.35 -3.77 -4.57
N ALA A 260 -4.24 -5.10 -4.51
CA ALA A 260 -3.97 -5.95 -5.68
C ALA A 260 -5.16 -6.08 -6.65
N ASP A 261 -6.38 -5.83 -6.18
CA ASP A 261 -7.65 -5.84 -6.92
C ASP A 261 -7.98 -4.50 -7.59
N LEU A 262 -7.52 -3.37 -7.02
CA LEU A 262 -7.74 -2.01 -7.54
C LEU A 262 -6.55 -1.45 -8.35
N GLY A 263 -5.40 -2.12 -8.29
CA GLY A 263 -4.17 -1.67 -8.93
C GLY A 263 -4.14 -1.94 -10.43
N GLU A 264 -4.69 -1.00 -11.20
CA GLU A 264 -4.65 -1.00 -12.68
C GLU A 264 -3.25 -0.65 -13.21
N GLU A 265 -2.73 -1.49 -14.10
CA GLU A 265 -1.50 -1.23 -14.86
C GLU A 265 -1.76 -0.24 -16.00
N VAL A 266 -0.90 0.76 -16.12
CA VAL A 266 -0.98 1.80 -17.16
C VAL A 266 0.30 1.73 -18.00
N PRO A 267 0.23 1.21 -19.24
CA PRO A 267 1.36 1.21 -20.17
C PRO A 267 1.84 2.63 -20.49
N HIS A 268 3.14 2.77 -20.78
CA HIS A 268 3.76 4.03 -21.19
C HIS A 268 2.98 4.76 -22.29
N ASP A 269 2.52 4.03 -23.30
CA ASP A 269 1.87 4.60 -24.48
C ASP A 269 0.47 5.16 -24.16
N VAL A 270 -0.20 4.62 -23.13
CA VAL A 270 -1.52 5.09 -22.67
C VAL A 270 -1.38 6.19 -21.60
N ALA A 271 -0.29 6.18 -20.83
CA ALA A 271 -0.05 7.10 -19.71
C ALA A 271 -0.21 8.58 -20.04
N GLN A 272 0.17 8.99 -21.26
CA GLN A 272 0.07 10.37 -21.71
C GLN A 272 -1.39 10.83 -21.84
N TYR A 273 -2.29 9.91 -22.18
CA TYR A 273 -3.70 10.19 -22.45
C TYR A 273 -4.55 10.34 -21.19
N ILE A 274 -4.15 9.74 -20.06
CA ILE A 274 -4.85 9.85 -18.76
C ILE A 274 -5.03 11.31 -18.29
N LYS A 275 -4.24 12.25 -18.81
CA LYS A 275 -4.28 13.67 -18.48
C LYS A 275 -5.39 14.45 -19.22
N PHE A 276 -6.07 13.84 -20.20
CA PHE A 276 -7.14 14.49 -20.96
C PHE A 276 -8.55 14.14 -20.44
N GLU A 277 -9.51 15.03 -20.67
CA GLU A 277 -10.92 14.76 -20.39
C GLU A 277 -11.52 13.81 -21.43
N MET A 278 -12.55 13.05 -21.05
CA MET A 278 -13.17 12.04 -21.93
C MET A 278 -13.58 12.56 -23.32
N PRO A 279 -14.20 13.76 -23.47
CA PRO A 279 -14.55 14.28 -24.79
C PRO A 279 -13.34 14.56 -25.70
N VAL A 280 -12.18 14.85 -25.12
CA VAL A 280 -10.92 15.04 -25.86
C VAL A 280 -10.39 13.68 -26.32
N LEU A 281 -10.47 12.65 -25.47
CA LEU A 281 -10.12 11.27 -25.81
C LEU A 281 -11.02 10.72 -26.92
N ASP A 282 -12.33 10.94 -26.83
CA ASP A 282 -13.30 10.58 -27.87
C ASP A 282 -12.91 11.21 -29.22
N SER A 283 -12.50 12.48 -29.23
CA SER A 283 -12.05 13.19 -30.44
C SER A 283 -10.73 12.64 -31.03
N PHE A 284 -9.86 12.04 -30.22
CA PHE A 284 -8.67 11.33 -30.71
C PHE A 284 -9.06 9.99 -31.34
N VAL A 285 -9.97 9.23 -30.69
CA VAL A 285 -10.48 7.96 -31.21
C VAL A 285 -11.20 8.15 -32.54
N GLU A 286 -12.00 9.21 -32.69
CA GLU A 286 -12.68 9.56 -33.94
C GLU A 286 -11.67 9.85 -35.07
N LYS A 287 -10.68 10.72 -34.82
CA LYS A 287 -9.65 11.07 -35.82
C LYS A 287 -8.79 9.88 -36.24
N LEU A 288 -8.45 8.98 -35.30
CA LEU A 288 -7.70 7.77 -35.61
C LEU A 288 -8.50 6.82 -36.51
N LYS A 289 -9.81 6.67 -36.29
CA LYS A 289 -10.70 5.89 -37.17
C LYS A 289 -10.81 6.50 -38.57
N GLU A 290 -10.93 7.84 -38.67
CA GLU A 290 -10.93 8.51 -39.97
C GLU A 290 -9.61 8.34 -40.74
N GLU A 291 -8.48 8.27 -40.03
CA GLU A 291 -7.16 8.06 -40.63
C GLU A 291 -6.94 6.61 -41.05
N GLU A 292 -7.37 5.65 -40.22
CA GLU A 292 -7.42 4.23 -40.54
C GLU A 292 -8.25 3.97 -41.80
N GLU A 293 -9.48 4.48 -41.87
CA GLU A 293 -10.36 4.35 -43.04
C GLU A 293 -9.73 4.96 -44.31
N ARG A 294 -9.07 6.12 -44.19
CA ARG A 294 -8.33 6.75 -45.30
C ARG A 294 -7.19 5.86 -45.81
N GLU A 295 -6.42 5.22 -44.93
CA GLU A 295 -5.37 4.30 -45.36
C GLU A 295 -5.94 2.97 -45.90
N ILE A 296 -7.05 2.46 -45.36
CA ILE A 296 -7.76 1.27 -45.89
C ILE A 296 -8.22 1.52 -47.34
N ILE A 297 -8.88 2.66 -47.61
CA ILE A 297 -9.32 3.03 -48.96
C ILE A 297 -8.11 3.13 -49.91
N LYS A 298 -7.06 3.84 -49.49
CA LYS A 298 -5.82 4.04 -50.26
C LYS A 298 -5.09 2.73 -50.55
N LEU A 299 -5.04 1.80 -49.60
CA LEU A 299 -4.46 0.47 -49.78
C LEU A 299 -5.32 -0.38 -50.72
N THR A 300 -6.65 -0.31 -50.57
CA THR A 300 -7.62 -1.02 -51.43
C THR A 300 -7.51 -0.58 -52.89
N MET A 301 -7.44 0.74 -53.14
CA MET A 301 -7.25 1.27 -54.51
C MET A 301 -5.90 0.82 -55.12
N LYS A 302 -4.81 0.85 -54.35
CA LYS A 302 -3.50 0.34 -54.80
C LYS A 302 -3.55 -1.15 -55.13
N PHE A 303 -4.18 -1.96 -54.27
CA PHE A 303 -4.34 -3.39 -54.50
C PHE A 303 -5.17 -3.69 -55.76
N GLN A 304 -6.28 -2.97 -55.96
CA GLN A 304 -7.11 -3.10 -57.16
C GLN A 304 -6.33 -2.74 -58.44
N ALA A 305 -5.58 -1.64 -58.44
CA ALA A 305 -4.76 -1.22 -59.58
C ALA A 305 -3.66 -2.24 -59.93
N LEU A 306 -2.97 -2.78 -58.91
CA LEU A 306 -1.98 -3.84 -59.08
C LEU A 306 -2.60 -5.14 -59.61
N ARG A 307 -3.75 -5.54 -59.06
CA ARG A 307 -4.50 -6.72 -59.50
C ARG A 307 -4.93 -6.62 -60.97
N LEU A 308 -5.45 -5.46 -61.39
CA LEU A 308 -5.82 -5.21 -62.78
C LEU A 308 -4.60 -5.30 -63.71
N THR A 309 -3.48 -4.73 -63.28
CA THR A 309 -2.22 -4.78 -64.06
C THR A 309 -1.71 -6.22 -64.18
N MET A 310 -1.76 -7.02 -63.12
CA MET A 310 -1.39 -8.44 -63.16
C MET A 310 -2.31 -9.24 -64.10
N LEU A 311 -3.62 -9.00 -64.07
CA LEU A 311 -4.58 -9.66 -64.97
C LEU A 311 -4.30 -9.32 -66.44
N GLN A 312 -4.09 -8.05 -66.76
CA GLN A 312 -3.71 -7.63 -68.12
C GLN A 312 -2.39 -8.26 -68.59
N ARG A 313 -1.41 -8.45 -67.70
CA ARG A 313 -0.16 -9.14 -68.03
C ARG A 313 -0.33 -10.63 -68.23
N LEU A 314 -1.24 -11.28 -67.49
CA LEU A 314 -1.58 -12.69 -67.71
C LEU A 314 -2.29 -12.88 -69.06
N GLU A 315 -3.24 -12.02 -69.39
CA GLU A 315 -3.98 -12.03 -70.66
C GLU A 315 -3.03 -11.86 -71.86
N GLN A 316 -2.11 -10.89 -71.79
CA GLN A 316 -1.05 -10.68 -72.81
C GLN A 316 -0.09 -11.87 -72.98
N LEU A 317 0.10 -12.71 -71.96
CA LEU A 317 0.94 -13.90 -72.07
C LEU A 317 0.16 -15.08 -72.69
N VAL A 318 -1.15 -15.16 -72.46
CA VAL A 318 -2.03 -16.19 -73.05
C VAL A 318 -2.35 -15.90 -74.52
N GLU A 319 -2.43 -14.62 -74.93
CA GLU A 319 -2.60 -14.24 -76.33
C GLU A 319 -1.32 -14.37 -77.18
N ALA A 320 -0.18 -14.70 -76.56
CA ALA A 320 1.13 -14.79 -77.22
C ALA A 320 1.61 -16.24 -77.48
N GLU A 321 0.82 -17.25 -77.10
CA GLU A 321 1.02 -18.68 -77.41
C GLU A 321 0.12 -19.16 -78.57
#